data_AF-A0AAW3TAK1-F1
#
_entry.id   AF-A0AAW3TAK1-F1
#
_cell.length_a   1.000
_cell.length_b   1.000
_cell.length_c   1.000
_cell.angle_alpha   90.00
_cell.angle_beta   90.00
_cell.angle_gamma   90.00
#
_symmetry.space_group_name_H-M   'P 1'
#
loop_
_entity.id
_entity.type
_entity.pdbx_description
1 polymer ?
#
loop_
_entity_poly.entity_id
_entity_poly.type
_entity_poly.pdbx_seq_one_letter_code
_entity_poly.pdbx_strand_id
1 'polypeptide(L)'
;MRRIKLTLSFLVQRIPRLRRNVILTGAALTLLLPLTAPTPARAADFPTWDQVEAARGSEQSKQAQISTLNGLIDQLQEKTQATDDRADAAGRTYQSAQDDLDQATAAHAKLAASTTAATTESEELGSTVGQVAAALTRPGGSGLGAGAILGQDDPDAFLQGLSMSSKIGEQVDGLYARASTAAKTAGALAAQARVAKNARTKLADAAQDALDAAVAASEAAAAAEASERENVSTMRAQLATLRDDRLSIEQGYEAGVRARAAAAAAAAKADAEARARQQAAAAAAAAAASRPAASAPAPSAPAAGSTRPSGSGTAPGWTRPITSYTFYQAYGYRIHPVYGDYRLHAGADFSAPCGTPLYATAAGTVTYAGPYGGYGNIIIIDHGGGITSAYAHVYATGIYVRTGQTVAAGTNIAGVGNAGVSTGCHLHFEIRNNGVATDPMAFLATRGVS
;
A
#
# COMPACT_ATOMS: atom_id res chain seq x y z
N MET A 1 48.55 47.59 -54.85
CA MET A 1 49.11 47.56 -53.47
C MET A 1 48.30 48.50 -52.59
N ARG A 2 48.02 48.04 -51.36
CA ARG A 2 47.44 48.73 -50.19
C ARG A 2 45.93 49.02 -50.15
N ARG A 3 45.37 48.55 -49.02
CA ARG A 3 44.01 48.56 -48.50
C ARG A 3 43.66 49.95 -47.94
N ILE A 4 42.35 50.21 -47.73
CA ILE A 4 41.71 50.43 -46.41
C ILE A 4 40.22 50.78 -46.66
N LYS A 5 39.31 50.03 -46.02
CA LYS A 5 37.85 50.29 -45.93
C LYS A 5 37.59 51.02 -44.60
N LEU A 6 36.78 52.08 -44.63
CA LEU A 6 36.23 52.74 -43.43
C LEU A 6 34.70 52.85 -43.56
N THR A 7 34.03 52.20 -42.61
CA THR A 7 32.83 52.61 -41.82
C THR A 7 31.88 53.68 -42.36
N LEU A 8 30.60 53.32 -42.43
CA LEU A 8 29.46 54.23 -42.56
C LEU A 8 28.75 54.39 -41.20
N SER A 9 28.49 55.65 -40.86
CA SER A 9 27.85 56.18 -39.66
C SER A 9 26.39 56.52 -39.96
N PHE A 10 25.47 56.43 -39.00
CA PHE A 10 24.34 57.38 -38.87
C PHE A 10 23.66 57.35 -37.48
N LEU A 11 23.50 58.58 -36.96
CA LEU A 11 22.67 59.15 -35.87
C LEU A 11 21.21 58.62 -35.77
N VAL A 12 20.32 58.87 -34.78
CA VAL A 12 20.25 59.26 -33.35
C VAL A 12 18.75 59.54 -33.06
N GLN A 13 18.27 59.14 -31.86
CA GLN A 13 17.11 59.62 -31.05
C GLN A 13 15.61 59.30 -31.33
N ARG A 14 15.05 58.54 -30.36
CA ARG A 14 13.85 58.72 -29.47
C ARG A 14 12.40 58.89 -30.01
N ILE A 15 11.60 57.81 -29.82
CA ILE A 15 10.22 57.55 -29.25
C ILE A 15 9.15 58.70 -29.13
N PRO A 16 7.81 58.47 -28.95
CA PRO A 16 6.89 57.30 -29.13
C PRO A 16 5.51 57.59 -29.82
N ARG A 17 4.68 56.52 -29.98
CA ARG A 17 3.19 56.40 -29.95
C ARG A 17 2.64 55.72 -31.23
N LEU A 18 1.62 54.86 -31.23
CA LEU A 18 0.91 54.02 -30.24
C LEU A 18 -0.09 53.18 -31.09
N ARG A 19 -0.26 51.89 -30.75
CA ARG A 19 -1.38 50.99 -31.15
C ARG A 19 -1.42 50.61 -32.65
N ARG A 20 -1.61 49.35 -33.04
CA ARG A 20 -2.54 48.34 -32.53
C ARG A 20 -2.18 47.05 -33.27
N ASN A 21 -1.90 45.94 -32.60
CA ASN A 21 -1.90 44.62 -33.24
C ASN A 21 -2.42 43.55 -32.29
N VAL A 22 -3.37 42.79 -32.85
CA VAL A 22 -3.89 41.49 -32.43
C VAL A 22 -2.73 40.53 -32.14
N ILE A 23 -2.86 39.67 -31.12
CA ILE A 23 -2.34 38.29 -31.09
C ILE A 23 -3.01 37.53 -29.93
N LEU A 24 -3.37 36.28 -30.23
CA LEU A 24 -3.88 35.25 -29.33
C LEU A 24 -3.07 35.13 -28.04
N THR A 25 -3.75 34.93 -26.91
CA THR A 25 -3.15 34.32 -25.72
C THR A 25 -4.04 33.19 -25.23
N GLY A 26 -3.58 31.95 -25.50
CA GLY A 26 -3.94 30.80 -24.70
C GLY A 26 -3.22 30.91 -23.36
N ALA A 27 -3.98 30.93 -22.27
CA ALA A 27 -3.42 30.90 -20.92
C ALA A 27 -2.99 29.46 -20.60
N ALA A 28 -1.74 29.12 -20.92
CA ALA A 28 -1.04 28.01 -20.29
C ALA A 28 -0.57 28.49 -18.92
N LEU A 29 -1.27 28.09 -17.87
CA LEU A 29 -0.88 28.32 -16.49
C LEU A 29 0.27 27.35 -16.15
N THR A 30 1.50 27.74 -16.47
CA THR A 30 2.69 27.00 -16.02
C THR A 30 2.92 27.33 -14.54
N LEU A 31 2.53 26.40 -13.67
CA LEU A 31 2.92 26.38 -12.27
C LEU A 31 4.43 26.08 -12.21
N LEU A 32 5.27 27.13 -12.17
CA LEU A 32 6.69 26.98 -11.83
C LEU A 32 6.76 26.61 -10.34
N LEU A 33 6.90 25.31 -10.05
CA LEU A 33 7.42 24.85 -8.78
C LEU A 33 8.90 25.25 -8.70
N PRO A 34 9.34 25.99 -7.68
CA PRO A 34 10.77 26.20 -7.47
C PRO A 34 11.38 24.84 -7.09
N LEU A 35 12.17 24.25 -8.00
CA LEU A 35 13.17 23.25 -7.63
C LEU A 35 14.23 23.97 -6.78
N THR A 36 13.97 24.08 -5.47
CA THR A 36 15.04 24.34 -4.51
C THR A 36 15.85 23.05 -4.42
N ALA A 37 17.05 23.04 -5.01
CA ALA A 37 18.02 21.99 -4.74
C ALA A 37 18.15 21.83 -3.21
N PRO A 38 18.19 20.60 -2.66
CA PRO A 38 18.39 20.41 -1.23
C PRO A 38 19.73 21.02 -0.88
N THR A 39 19.71 22.18 -0.21
CA THR A 39 20.87 22.68 0.50
C THR A 39 21.28 21.56 1.47
N PRO A 40 22.56 21.13 1.50
CA PRO A 40 22.97 20.13 2.47
C PRO A 40 22.55 20.65 3.84
N ALA A 41 21.74 19.87 4.55
CA ALA A 41 21.36 20.18 5.91
C ALA A 41 22.67 20.39 6.67
N ARG A 42 22.96 21.62 7.10
CA ARG A 42 24.00 21.79 8.13
C ARG A 42 23.58 20.86 9.24
N ALA A 43 24.46 19.93 9.63
CA ALA A 43 24.32 19.28 10.92
C ALA A 43 23.97 20.39 11.91
N ALA A 44 22.83 20.30 12.58
CA ALA A 44 22.52 21.27 13.60
C ALA A 44 23.76 21.34 14.51
N ASP A 45 24.26 22.54 14.80
CA ASP A 45 25.49 22.72 15.58
C ASP A 45 25.17 22.30 17.03
N PHE A 46 25.15 20.99 17.25
CA PHE A 46 24.88 20.38 18.55
C PHE A 46 26.09 20.61 19.45
N PRO A 47 25.88 20.92 20.73
CA PRO A 47 26.98 21.11 21.66
C PRO A 47 27.84 19.86 21.80
N THR A 48 29.16 20.03 21.70
CA THR A 48 30.09 18.92 21.92
C THR A 48 30.23 18.61 23.41
N TRP A 49 30.70 17.40 23.73
CA TRP A 49 31.01 17.03 25.12
C TRP A 49 32.00 17.98 25.79
N ASP A 50 33.03 18.44 25.05
CA ASP A 50 34.02 19.39 25.56
C ASP A 50 33.39 20.76 25.90
N GLN A 51 32.42 21.22 25.11
CA GLN A 51 31.68 22.46 25.39
C GLN A 51 30.79 22.33 26.63
N VAL A 52 30.15 21.18 26.80
CA VAL A 52 29.33 20.86 27.97
C VAL A 52 30.18 20.79 29.24
N GLU A 53 31.38 20.23 29.16
CA GLU A 53 32.30 20.14 30.29
C GLU A 53 32.91 21.50 30.65
N ALA A 54 33.30 22.31 29.65
CA ALA A 54 33.78 23.67 29.86
C ALA A 54 32.72 24.60 30.50
N ALA A 55 31.45 24.38 30.20
CA ALA A 55 30.34 25.13 30.78
C ALA A 55 30.14 24.87 32.30
N ARG A 56 30.70 23.78 32.85
CA ARG A 56 30.61 23.47 34.29
C ARG A 56 31.37 24.47 35.18
N GLY A 57 32.31 25.23 34.62
CA GLY A 57 33.14 26.19 35.36
C GLY A 57 32.43 27.49 35.78
N SER A 58 31.21 27.74 35.31
CA SER A 58 30.42 28.93 35.65
C SER A 58 28.92 28.60 35.69
N GLU A 59 28.23 29.00 36.75
CA GLU A 59 26.78 28.78 36.91
C GLU A 59 25.99 29.41 35.76
N GLN A 60 26.41 30.60 35.29
CA GLN A 60 25.77 31.26 34.16
C GLN A 60 25.95 30.48 32.85
N SER A 61 27.14 29.92 32.61
CA SER A 61 27.43 29.12 31.41
C SER A 61 26.69 27.79 31.43
N LYS A 62 26.58 27.15 32.61
CA LYS A 62 25.81 25.93 32.82
C LYS A 62 24.32 26.15 32.51
N GLN A 63 23.71 27.19 33.09
CA GLN A 63 22.29 27.50 32.84
C GLN A 63 22.03 27.83 31.36
N ALA A 64 22.92 28.58 30.72
CA ALA A 64 22.84 28.85 29.28
C ALA A 64 22.90 27.54 28.46
N GLN A 65 23.80 26.62 28.81
CA GLN A 65 23.95 25.35 28.12
C GLN A 65 22.74 24.41 28.31
N ILE A 66 22.18 24.37 29.53
CA ILE A 66 20.94 23.63 29.82
C ILE A 66 19.78 24.19 28.98
N SER A 67 19.65 25.51 28.88
CA SER A 67 18.62 26.15 28.06
C SER A 67 18.75 25.78 26.59
N THR A 68 19.98 25.81 26.04
CA THR A 68 20.26 25.39 24.66
C THR A 68 19.88 23.94 24.41
N LEU A 69 20.28 23.03 25.29
CA LEU A 69 19.99 21.59 25.14
C LEU A 69 18.49 21.27 25.23
N ASN A 70 17.75 21.89 26.17
CA ASN A 70 16.29 21.70 26.22
C ASN A 70 15.64 22.24 24.94
N GLY A 71 16.03 23.43 24.48
CA GLY A 71 15.49 24.00 23.23
C GLY A 71 15.75 23.13 22.00
N LEU A 72 16.92 22.49 21.90
CA LEU A 72 17.23 21.54 20.82
C LEU A 72 16.40 20.25 20.91
N ILE A 73 16.18 19.73 22.13
CA ILE A 73 15.29 18.58 22.34
C ILE A 73 13.87 18.93 21.91
N ASP A 74 13.34 20.06 22.36
CA ASP A 74 11.99 20.52 22.01
C ASP A 74 11.85 20.67 20.48
N GLN A 75 12.85 21.28 19.81
CA GLN A 75 12.86 21.40 18.34
C GLN A 75 12.88 20.05 17.62
N LEU A 76 13.63 19.07 18.11
CA LEU A 76 13.63 17.73 17.51
C LEU A 76 12.28 17.04 17.70
N GLN A 77 11.69 17.13 18.89
CA GLN A 77 10.38 16.56 19.19
C GLN A 77 9.28 17.20 18.36
N GLU A 78 9.29 18.53 18.21
CA GLU A 78 8.37 19.27 17.33
C GLU A 78 8.54 18.85 15.86
N LYS A 79 9.79 18.64 15.41
CA LYS A 79 10.07 18.19 14.05
C LYS A 79 9.54 16.77 13.81
N THR A 80 9.77 15.84 14.73
CA THR A 80 9.24 14.47 14.65
C THR A 80 7.71 14.49 14.58
N GLN A 81 7.06 15.21 15.50
CA GLN A 81 5.60 15.34 15.49
C GLN A 81 5.08 15.92 14.18
N ALA A 82 5.72 16.98 13.66
CA ALA A 82 5.33 17.60 12.41
C ALA A 82 5.52 16.68 11.20
N THR A 83 6.52 15.79 11.21
CA THR A 83 6.68 14.78 10.16
C THR A 83 5.70 13.63 10.29
N ASP A 84 5.34 13.23 11.50
CA ASP A 84 4.33 12.20 11.76
C ASP A 84 2.96 12.68 11.31
N ASP A 85 2.58 13.91 11.66
CA ASP A 85 1.32 14.53 11.22
C ASP A 85 1.21 14.59 9.69
N ARG A 86 2.34 14.82 9.00
CA ARG A 86 2.41 14.82 7.52
C ARG A 86 2.28 13.41 6.96
N ALA A 87 2.92 12.41 7.57
CA ALA A 87 2.79 11.01 7.16
C ALA A 87 1.33 10.54 7.31
N ASP A 88 0.67 10.88 8.43
CA ASP A 88 -0.74 10.60 8.66
C ASP A 88 -1.66 11.28 7.64
N ALA A 89 -1.41 12.57 7.34
CA ALA A 89 -2.18 13.30 6.35
C ALA A 89 -2.01 12.73 4.93
N ALA A 90 -0.78 12.38 4.55
CA ALA A 90 -0.50 11.75 3.26
C ALA A 90 -1.13 10.35 3.16
N GLY A 91 -1.06 9.55 4.23
CA GLY A 91 -1.72 8.25 4.31
C GLY A 91 -3.25 8.35 4.16
N ARG A 92 -3.91 9.33 4.81
CA ARG A 92 -5.34 9.60 4.62
C ARG A 92 -5.68 10.00 3.18
N THR A 93 -4.82 10.81 2.55
CA THR A 93 -5.01 11.23 1.16
C THR A 93 -4.91 10.03 0.22
N TYR A 94 -3.92 9.17 0.44
CA TYR A 94 -3.74 7.95 -0.35
C TYR A 94 -4.91 6.99 -0.17
N GLN A 95 -5.40 6.79 1.06
CA GLN A 95 -6.61 6.00 1.31
C GLN A 95 -7.80 6.51 0.49
N SER A 96 -8.10 7.82 0.58
CA SER A 96 -9.22 8.42 -0.16
C SER A 96 -9.10 8.21 -1.67
N ALA A 97 -7.89 8.34 -2.22
CA ALA A 97 -7.66 8.13 -3.65
C ALA A 97 -7.87 6.67 -4.07
N GLN A 98 -7.50 5.70 -3.23
CA GLN A 98 -7.80 4.28 -3.49
C GLN A 98 -9.30 3.96 -3.39
N ASP A 99 -9.99 4.51 -2.39
CA ASP A 99 -11.44 4.32 -2.25
C ASP A 99 -12.19 4.83 -3.50
N ASP A 100 -11.80 6.01 -4.02
CA ASP A 100 -12.35 6.57 -5.26
C ASP A 100 -12.06 5.69 -6.48
N LEU A 101 -10.84 5.14 -6.59
CA LEU A 101 -10.44 4.23 -7.67
C LEU A 101 -11.25 2.92 -7.64
N ASP A 102 -11.43 2.33 -6.46
CA ASP A 102 -12.21 1.11 -6.30
C ASP A 102 -13.68 1.34 -6.67
N GLN A 103 -14.27 2.46 -6.23
CA GLN A 103 -15.64 2.83 -6.60
C GLN A 103 -15.80 3.06 -8.11
N ALA A 104 -14.87 3.80 -8.73
CA ALA A 104 -14.89 4.02 -10.17
C ALA A 104 -14.69 2.72 -10.96
N THR A 105 -13.90 1.80 -10.43
CA THR A 105 -13.69 0.49 -11.04
C THR A 105 -14.95 -0.36 -11.00
N ALA A 106 -15.66 -0.40 -9.86
CA ALA A 106 -16.93 -1.09 -9.74
C ALA A 106 -18.00 -0.50 -10.68
N ALA A 107 -18.08 0.83 -10.77
CA ALA A 107 -18.98 1.51 -11.68
C ALA A 107 -18.69 1.17 -13.15
N HIS A 108 -17.41 1.20 -13.54
CA HIS A 108 -16.98 0.81 -14.89
C HIS A 108 -17.30 -0.67 -15.19
N ALA A 109 -17.06 -1.59 -14.25
CA ALA A 109 -17.35 -3.00 -14.43
C ALA A 109 -18.85 -3.26 -14.68
N LYS A 110 -19.73 -2.58 -13.93
CA LYS A 110 -21.19 -2.66 -14.13
C LYS A 110 -21.60 -2.14 -15.52
N LEU A 111 -21.04 -1.02 -15.95
CA LEU A 111 -21.30 -0.46 -17.28
C LEU A 111 -20.78 -1.35 -18.39
N ALA A 112 -19.60 -1.95 -18.22
CA ALA A 112 -19.02 -2.89 -19.17
C ALA A 112 -19.90 -4.14 -19.33
N ALA A 113 -20.34 -4.74 -18.21
CA ALA A 113 -21.26 -5.88 -18.24
C ALA A 113 -22.59 -5.54 -18.92
N SER A 114 -23.15 -4.36 -18.62
CA SER A 114 -24.38 -3.87 -19.26
C SER A 114 -24.19 -3.63 -20.76
N THR A 115 -23.01 -3.13 -21.15
CA THR A 115 -22.65 -2.92 -22.56
C THR A 115 -22.56 -4.27 -23.29
N THR A 116 -21.90 -5.27 -22.71
CA THR A 116 -21.83 -6.62 -23.27
C THR A 116 -23.22 -7.21 -23.47
N ALA A 117 -24.07 -7.19 -22.44
CA ALA A 117 -25.44 -7.70 -22.53
C ALA A 117 -26.26 -6.99 -23.62
N ALA A 118 -26.23 -5.65 -23.67
CA ALA A 118 -26.94 -4.89 -24.68
C ALA A 118 -26.40 -5.10 -26.10
N THR A 119 -25.10 -5.32 -26.24
CA THR A 119 -24.46 -5.62 -27.53
C THR A 119 -24.91 -6.99 -28.04
N THR A 120 -24.89 -8.01 -27.18
CA THR A 120 -25.38 -9.35 -27.51
C THR A 120 -26.85 -9.32 -27.95
N GLU A 121 -27.72 -8.65 -27.19
CA GLU A 121 -29.13 -8.51 -27.57
C GLU A 121 -29.30 -7.78 -28.93
N SER A 122 -28.53 -6.72 -29.16
CA SER A 122 -28.55 -5.98 -30.43
C SER A 122 -28.09 -6.84 -31.61
N GLU A 123 -27.07 -7.68 -31.43
CA GLU A 123 -26.56 -8.60 -32.46
C GLU A 123 -27.56 -9.71 -32.78
N GLU A 124 -28.19 -10.29 -31.76
CA GLU A 124 -29.24 -11.31 -31.93
C GLU A 124 -30.47 -10.76 -32.66
N LEU A 125 -30.96 -9.58 -32.25
CA LEU A 125 -32.08 -8.91 -32.91
C LEU A 125 -31.72 -8.50 -34.36
N GLY A 126 -30.51 -7.97 -34.57
CA GLY A 126 -30.02 -7.60 -35.90
C GLY A 126 -29.93 -8.81 -36.84
N SER A 127 -29.43 -9.94 -36.35
CA SER A 127 -29.40 -11.21 -37.09
C SER A 127 -30.81 -11.69 -37.45
N THR A 128 -31.75 -11.63 -36.50
CA THR A 128 -33.15 -12.01 -36.73
C THR A 128 -33.80 -11.13 -37.79
N VAL A 129 -33.62 -9.81 -37.72
CA VAL A 129 -34.11 -8.86 -38.74
C VAL A 129 -33.50 -9.20 -40.12
N GLY A 130 -32.19 -9.47 -40.18
CA GLY A 130 -31.51 -9.85 -41.41
C GLY A 130 -32.06 -11.14 -42.03
N GLN A 131 -32.33 -12.16 -41.21
CA GLN A 131 -32.93 -13.42 -41.67
C GLN A 131 -34.36 -13.24 -42.18
N VAL A 132 -35.18 -12.44 -41.49
CA VAL A 132 -36.55 -12.14 -41.92
C VAL A 132 -36.55 -11.35 -43.23
N ALA A 133 -35.69 -10.33 -43.36
CA ALA A 133 -35.52 -9.58 -44.60
C ALA A 133 -35.06 -10.47 -45.77
N ALA A 134 -34.12 -11.40 -45.52
CA ALA A 134 -33.67 -12.37 -46.53
C ALA A 134 -34.78 -13.35 -46.93
N ALA A 135 -35.63 -13.78 -46.00
CA ALA A 135 -36.76 -14.65 -46.28
C ALA A 135 -37.83 -13.95 -47.14
N LEU A 136 -38.10 -12.67 -46.89
CA LEU A 136 -39.08 -11.87 -47.64
C LEU A 136 -38.61 -11.51 -49.05
N THR A 137 -37.30 -11.44 -49.28
CA THR A 137 -36.72 -11.02 -50.58
C THR A 137 -36.37 -12.19 -51.51
N ARG A 138 -36.45 -13.44 -51.04
CA ARG A 138 -36.03 -14.63 -51.79
C ARG A 138 -37.06 -15.00 -52.89
N PRO A 139 -36.69 -14.95 -54.19
CA PRO A 139 -37.61 -15.31 -55.27
C PRO A 139 -37.99 -16.79 -55.24
N GLY A 140 -39.29 -17.11 -55.34
CA GLY A 140 -39.79 -18.49 -55.42
C GLY A 140 -39.90 -19.25 -54.09
N GLY A 141 -39.64 -18.60 -52.94
CA GLY A 141 -40.00 -19.16 -51.64
C GLY A 141 -41.52 -19.12 -51.44
N SER A 142 -42.10 -20.11 -50.77
CA SER A 142 -43.54 -20.21 -50.46
C SER A 142 -44.10 -19.09 -49.56
N GLY A 143 -43.34 -18.01 -49.34
CA GLY A 143 -43.69 -16.89 -48.48
C GLY A 143 -43.95 -15.62 -49.29
N LEU A 144 -45.19 -15.13 -49.21
CA LEU A 144 -45.56 -13.71 -49.25
C LEU A 144 -45.10 -12.87 -50.46
N GLY A 145 -44.63 -13.49 -51.54
CA GLY A 145 -44.45 -12.79 -52.82
C GLY A 145 -45.79 -12.33 -53.37
N ALA A 146 -45.80 -11.26 -54.16
CA ALA A 146 -47.00 -10.74 -54.82
C ALA A 146 -47.79 -11.84 -55.55
N GLY A 147 -47.14 -12.92 -56.03
CA GLY A 147 -47.78 -14.08 -56.64
C GLY A 147 -48.63 -14.97 -55.71
N ALA A 148 -48.42 -14.94 -54.39
CA ALA A 148 -49.24 -15.70 -53.42
C ALA A 148 -50.56 -14.97 -53.07
N ILE A 149 -50.57 -13.64 -53.19
CA ILE A 149 -51.74 -12.79 -52.93
C ILE A 149 -52.52 -12.51 -54.23
N LEU A 150 -51.83 -12.35 -55.36
CA LEU A 150 -52.43 -11.99 -56.66
C LEU A 150 -52.86 -13.20 -57.51
N GLY A 151 -52.56 -14.43 -57.08
CA GLY A 151 -52.84 -15.67 -57.83
C GLY A 151 -54.03 -16.48 -57.33
N GLN A 152 -54.88 -15.93 -56.45
CA GLN A 152 -56.02 -16.65 -55.87
C GLN A 152 -57.35 -16.15 -56.44
N ASP A 153 -58.16 -17.08 -56.96
CA ASP A 153 -59.48 -16.81 -57.54
C ASP A 153 -60.60 -16.72 -56.47
N ASP A 154 -60.28 -16.91 -55.18
CA ASP A 154 -61.21 -16.89 -54.04
C ASP A 154 -61.11 -15.58 -53.23
N PRO A 155 -62.18 -14.76 -53.15
CA PRO A 155 -62.22 -13.50 -52.40
C PRO A 155 -61.90 -13.64 -50.90
N ASP A 156 -62.33 -14.72 -50.24
CA ASP A 156 -62.12 -14.89 -48.80
C ASP A 156 -60.66 -15.22 -48.49
N ALA A 157 -60.05 -16.04 -49.35
CA ALA A 157 -58.64 -16.41 -49.26
C ALA A 157 -57.72 -15.21 -49.56
N PHE A 158 -58.14 -14.31 -50.46
CA PHE A 158 -57.47 -13.03 -50.69
C PHE A 158 -57.49 -12.12 -49.45
N LEU A 159 -58.64 -11.94 -48.82
CA LEU A 159 -58.77 -11.12 -47.60
C LEU A 159 -57.97 -11.69 -46.43
N GLN A 160 -57.94 -13.01 -46.28
CA GLN A 160 -57.12 -13.69 -45.29
C GLN A 160 -55.62 -13.46 -45.55
N GLY A 161 -55.19 -13.53 -46.81
CA GLY A 161 -53.82 -13.21 -47.24
C GLY A 161 -53.42 -11.77 -46.93
N LEU A 162 -54.31 -10.80 -47.18
CA LEU A 162 -54.08 -9.38 -46.84
C LEU A 162 -53.97 -9.18 -45.31
N SER A 163 -54.85 -9.79 -44.53
CA SER A 163 -54.80 -9.70 -43.06
C SER A 163 -53.50 -10.28 -42.49
N MET A 164 -53.08 -11.45 -42.96
CA MET A 164 -51.81 -12.07 -42.57
C MET A 164 -50.61 -11.20 -42.98
N SER A 165 -50.64 -10.58 -44.16
CA SER A 165 -49.57 -9.69 -44.61
C SER A 165 -49.44 -8.44 -43.73
N SER A 166 -50.57 -7.83 -43.32
CA SER A 166 -50.59 -6.71 -42.38
C SER A 166 -50.02 -7.10 -41.03
N LYS A 167 -50.40 -8.28 -40.51
CA LYS A 167 -49.91 -8.77 -39.21
C LYS A 167 -48.41 -9.05 -39.23
N ILE A 168 -47.90 -9.60 -40.34
CA ILE A 168 -46.47 -9.84 -40.52
C ILE A 168 -45.71 -8.52 -40.67
N GLY A 169 -46.25 -7.55 -41.41
CA GLY A 169 -45.69 -6.19 -41.49
C GLY A 169 -45.57 -5.55 -40.11
N GLU A 170 -46.64 -5.56 -39.31
CA GLU A 170 -46.60 -5.07 -37.92
C GLU A 170 -45.54 -5.78 -37.06
N GLN A 171 -45.40 -7.10 -37.20
CA GLN A 171 -44.40 -7.88 -36.46
C GLN A 171 -42.97 -7.55 -36.90
N VAL A 172 -42.74 -7.35 -38.20
CA VAL A 172 -41.43 -6.96 -38.76
C VAL A 172 -41.05 -5.55 -38.35
N ASP A 173 -41.99 -4.60 -38.43
CA ASP A 173 -41.76 -3.22 -37.98
C ASP A 173 -41.47 -3.17 -36.48
N GLY A 174 -42.22 -3.95 -35.69
CA GLY A 174 -41.97 -4.12 -34.25
C GLY A 174 -40.59 -4.70 -33.96
N LEU A 175 -40.16 -5.71 -34.72
CA LEU A 175 -38.83 -6.31 -34.59
C LEU A 175 -37.72 -5.32 -34.96
N TYR A 176 -37.89 -4.57 -36.06
CA TYR A 176 -36.94 -3.54 -36.48
C TYR A 176 -36.84 -2.41 -35.44
N ALA A 177 -37.96 -1.94 -34.89
CA ALA A 177 -37.98 -0.92 -33.84
C ALA A 177 -37.26 -1.39 -32.57
N ARG A 178 -37.45 -2.65 -32.17
CA ARG A 178 -36.72 -3.26 -31.05
C ARG A 178 -35.22 -3.36 -31.35
N ALA A 179 -34.83 -3.84 -32.52
CA ALA A 179 -33.43 -3.93 -32.93
C ALA A 179 -32.75 -2.55 -32.95
N SER A 180 -33.42 -1.54 -33.49
CA SER A 180 -32.93 -0.15 -33.49
C SER A 180 -32.77 0.40 -32.07
N THR A 181 -33.71 0.10 -31.18
CA THR A 181 -33.65 0.53 -29.78
C THR A 181 -32.52 -0.16 -29.01
N ALA A 182 -32.35 -1.47 -29.22
CA ALA A 182 -31.25 -2.24 -28.63
C ALA A 182 -29.88 -1.71 -29.10
N ALA A 183 -29.72 -1.46 -30.40
CA ALA A 183 -28.49 -0.89 -30.95
C ALA A 183 -28.15 0.50 -30.36
N LYS A 184 -29.15 1.39 -30.25
CA LYS A 184 -28.97 2.71 -29.61
C LYS A 184 -28.59 2.57 -28.14
N THR A 185 -29.21 1.63 -27.42
CA THR A 185 -28.92 1.37 -26.00
C THR A 185 -27.50 0.83 -25.82
N ALA A 186 -27.09 -0.13 -26.64
CA ALA A 186 -25.72 -0.65 -26.66
C ALA A 186 -24.70 0.45 -26.93
N GLY A 187 -24.95 1.32 -27.93
CA GLY A 187 -24.09 2.46 -28.24
C GLY A 187 -24.00 3.48 -27.10
N ALA A 188 -25.11 3.78 -26.43
CA ALA A 188 -25.15 4.69 -25.28
C ALA A 188 -24.37 4.11 -24.08
N LEU A 189 -24.58 2.84 -23.75
CA LEU A 189 -23.86 2.15 -22.67
C LEU A 189 -22.36 2.06 -22.97
N ALA A 190 -21.98 1.76 -24.21
CA ALA A 190 -20.58 1.73 -24.63
C ALA A 190 -19.91 3.11 -24.48
N ALA A 191 -20.63 4.19 -24.80
CA ALA A 191 -20.14 5.55 -24.60
C ALA A 191 -19.95 5.86 -23.11
N GLN A 192 -20.91 5.49 -22.25
CA GLN A 192 -20.80 5.64 -20.80
C GLN A 192 -19.64 4.82 -20.22
N ALA A 193 -19.49 3.56 -20.64
CA ALA A 193 -18.39 2.70 -20.21
C ALA A 193 -17.03 3.31 -20.58
N ARG A 194 -16.88 3.90 -21.77
CA ARG A 194 -15.66 4.60 -22.18
C ARG A 194 -15.38 5.84 -21.31
N VAL A 195 -16.39 6.64 -20.99
CA VAL A 195 -16.23 7.78 -20.08
C VAL A 195 -15.81 7.31 -18.68
N ALA A 196 -16.47 6.28 -18.15
CA ALA A 196 -16.14 5.69 -16.87
C ALA A 196 -14.72 5.10 -16.84
N LYS A 197 -14.28 4.45 -17.93
CA LYS A 197 -12.92 3.94 -18.10
C LYS A 197 -11.88 5.07 -18.00
N ASN A 198 -12.11 6.17 -18.71
CA ASN A 198 -11.20 7.31 -18.71
C ASN A 198 -11.15 7.99 -17.33
N ALA A 199 -12.28 8.11 -16.64
CA ALA A 199 -12.33 8.61 -15.26
C ALA A 199 -11.55 7.70 -14.31
N ARG A 200 -11.75 6.38 -14.40
CA ARG A 200 -11.01 5.37 -13.63
C ARG A 200 -9.50 5.46 -13.86
N THR A 201 -9.04 5.65 -15.10
CA THR A 201 -7.61 5.83 -15.40
C THR A 201 -7.03 7.06 -14.69
N LYS A 202 -7.73 8.20 -14.70
CA LYS A 202 -7.27 9.40 -13.99
C LYS A 202 -7.20 9.19 -12.47
N LEU A 203 -8.15 8.45 -11.91
CA LEU A 203 -8.15 8.10 -10.49
C LEU A 203 -7.02 7.13 -10.15
N ALA A 204 -6.66 6.23 -11.07
CA ALA A 204 -5.50 5.36 -10.90
C ALA A 204 -4.19 6.15 -10.86
N ASP A 205 -4.02 7.13 -11.75
CA ASP A 205 -2.87 8.03 -11.74
C ASP A 205 -2.82 8.85 -10.43
N ALA A 206 -3.96 9.40 -9.99
CA ALA A 206 -4.05 10.15 -8.73
C ALA A 206 -3.75 9.29 -7.50
N ALA A 207 -4.18 8.03 -7.49
CA ALA A 207 -3.87 7.08 -6.41
C ALA A 207 -2.37 6.74 -6.39
N GLN A 208 -1.72 6.65 -7.55
CA GLN A 208 -0.27 6.44 -7.64
C GLN A 208 0.50 7.68 -7.13
N ASP A 209 0.12 8.88 -7.55
CA ASP A 209 0.74 10.12 -7.07
C ASP A 209 0.59 10.26 -5.54
N ALA A 210 -0.57 9.87 -5.00
CA ALA A 210 -0.83 9.88 -3.56
C ALA A 210 -0.01 8.82 -2.80
N LEU A 211 0.20 7.64 -3.39
CA LEU A 211 1.10 6.62 -2.85
C LEU A 211 2.53 7.14 -2.77
N ASP A 212 3.05 7.74 -3.85
CA ASP A 212 4.41 8.26 -3.90
C ASP A 212 4.62 9.36 -2.84
N ALA A 213 3.63 10.25 -2.66
CA ALA A 213 3.63 11.26 -1.62
C ALA A 213 3.58 10.64 -0.20
N ALA A 214 2.78 9.60 0.01
CA ALA A 214 2.68 8.90 1.29
C ALA A 214 3.99 8.16 1.64
N VAL A 215 4.64 7.52 0.67
CA VAL A 215 5.96 6.90 0.84
C VAL A 215 6.98 7.95 1.25
N ALA A 216 7.08 9.06 0.51
CA ALA A 216 8.03 10.13 0.82
C ALA A 216 7.80 10.73 2.21
N ALA A 217 6.53 10.93 2.61
CA ALA A 217 6.19 11.43 3.94
C ALA A 217 6.55 10.42 5.04
N SER A 218 6.30 9.13 4.83
CA SER A 218 6.67 8.06 5.76
C SER A 218 8.18 7.92 5.91
N GLU A 219 8.95 8.06 4.84
CA GLU A 219 10.42 8.06 4.88
C GLU A 219 10.96 9.28 5.65
N ALA A 220 10.34 10.44 5.46
CA ALA A 220 10.69 11.65 6.20
C ALA A 220 10.42 11.53 7.72
N ALA A 221 9.29 10.92 8.10
CA ALA A 221 8.97 10.62 9.49
C ALA A 221 9.98 9.64 10.10
N ALA A 222 10.28 8.53 9.41
CA ALA A 222 11.28 7.57 9.87
C ALA A 222 12.69 8.20 10.03
N ALA A 223 13.06 9.11 9.13
CA ALA A 223 14.33 9.84 9.24
C ALA A 223 14.34 10.84 10.41
N ALA A 224 13.22 11.50 10.70
CA ALA A 224 13.08 12.39 11.84
C ALA A 224 13.18 11.62 13.17
N GLU A 225 12.45 10.50 13.31
CA GLU A 225 12.55 9.63 14.49
C GLU A 225 13.96 9.10 14.71
N ALA A 226 14.66 8.69 13.65
CA ALA A 226 16.04 8.23 13.74
C ALA A 226 16.97 9.34 14.27
N SER A 227 16.80 10.56 13.76
CA SER A 227 17.54 11.73 14.21
C SER A 227 17.22 12.09 15.67
N GLU A 228 15.94 12.05 16.07
CA GLU A 228 15.55 12.27 17.46
C GLU A 228 16.20 11.23 18.38
N ARG A 229 16.09 9.95 18.03
CA ARG A 229 16.62 8.84 18.83
C ARG A 229 18.14 8.95 19.04
N GLU A 230 18.89 9.32 18.00
CA GLU A 230 20.34 9.48 18.06
C GLU A 230 20.77 10.70 18.89
N ASN A 231 20.09 11.83 18.72
CA ASN A 231 20.53 13.10 19.31
C ASN A 231 19.96 13.33 20.71
N VAL A 232 18.70 12.96 20.96
CA VAL A 232 18.06 13.17 22.26
C VAL A 232 18.67 12.29 23.35
N SER A 233 19.11 11.06 23.05
CA SER A 233 19.82 10.25 24.04
C SER A 233 21.11 10.92 24.53
N THR A 234 21.86 11.50 23.59
CA THR A 234 23.11 12.21 23.87
C THR A 234 22.84 13.50 24.64
N MET A 235 21.88 14.31 24.20
CA MET A 235 21.52 15.57 24.88
C MET A 235 20.94 15.34 26.28
N ARG A 236 20.17 14.26 26.49
CA ARG A 236 19.70 13.86 27.84
C ARG A 236 20.87 13.47 28.76
N ALA A 237 21.88 12.79 28.24
CA ALA A 237 23.09 12.49 28.99
C ALA A 237 23.88 13.77 29.33
N GLN A 238 24.03 14.70 28.38
CA GLN A 238 24.67 16.00 28.62
C GLN A 238 23.92 16.84 29.65
N LEU A 239 22.58 16.88 29.60
CA LEU A 239 21.74 17.54 30.58
C LEU A 239 21.89 16.94 31.98
N ALA A 240 22.01 15.60 32.08
CA ALA A 240 22.28 14.94 33.36
C ALA A 240 23.63 15.39 33.94
N THR A 241 24.67 15.47 33.12
CA THR A 241 26.00 15.95 33.53
C THR A 241 26.01 17.41 33.98
N LEU A 242 25.21 18.28 33.35
CA LEU A 242 25.11 19.69 33.72
C LEU A 242 24.26 19.94 34.97
N ARG A 243 23.20 19.14 35.18
CA ARG A 243 22.28 19.29 36.32
C ARG A 243 22.84 18.67 37.61
N ASP A 244 23.77 17.74 37.49
CA ASP A 244 24.34 17.08 38.66
C ASP A 244 25.60 17.80 39.17
N ASP A 245 25.40 18.76 40.09
CA ASP A 245 26.48 19.41 40.84
C ASP A 245 27.03 18.56 42.01
N ARG A 246 26.31 17.50 42.43
CA ARG A 246 26.72 16.58 43.51
C ARG A 246 27.74 15.54 43.06
N LEU A 247 27.73 15.27 41.76
CA LEU A 247 28.44 14.17 41.12
C LEU A 247 29.96 14.22 41.32
N SER A 248 30.55 15.42 41.31
CA SER A 248 32.02 15.57 41.38
C SER A 248 32.63 15.18 42.73
N ILE A 249 31.89 15.26 43.83
CA ILE A 249 32.42 15.00 45.19
C ILE A 249 31.89 13.68 45.74
N GLU A 250 30.60 13.36 45.57
CA GLU A 250 30.00 12.13 46.11
C GLU A 250 30.23 10.91 45.20
N GLN A 251 30.19 11.04 43.86
CA GLN A 251 30.43 9.88 42.98
C GLN A 251 31.91 9.47 42.90
N GLY A 252 32.87 10.37 43.11
CA GLY A 252 34.27 9.99 43.28
C GLY A 252 34.47 9.06 44.49
N TYR A 253 33.73 9.31 45.57
CA TYR A 253 33.75 8.49 46.78
C TYR A 253 32.96 7.17 46.60
N GLU A 254 31.73 7.22 46.09
CA GLU A 254 30.88 6.05 45.91
C GLU A 254 31.31 5.12 44.77
N ALA A 255 31.89 5.63 43.68
CA ALA A 255 32.48 4.81 42.63
C ALA A 255 33.70 4.04 43.15
N GLY A 256 34.51 4.64 44.03
CA GLY A 256 35.60 3.96 44.72
C GLY A 256 35.12 2.85 45.66
N VAL A 257 33.98 3.06 46.36
CA VAL A 257 33.37 2.04 47.23
C VAL A 257 32.72 0.92 46.40
N ARG A 258 31.97 1.24 45.34
CA ARG A 258 31.33 0.24 44.45
C ARG A 258 32.35 -0.55 43.64
N ALA A 259 33.45 0.05 43.20
CA ALA A 259 34.53 -0.66 42.52
C ALA A 259 35.24 -1.65 43.47
N ARG A 260 35.49 -1.26 44.73
CA ARG A 260 36.03 -2.19 45.76
C ARG A 260 35.04 -3.31 46.09
N ALA A 261 33.75 -3.01 46.21
CA ALA A 261 32.71 -4.01 46.48
C ALA A 261 32.49 -4.98 45.30
N ALA A 262 32.49 -4.47 44.06
CA ALA A 262 32.36 -5.28 42.85
C ALA A 262 33.61 -6.15 42.61
N ALA A 263 34.81 -5.63 42.87
CA ALA A 263 36.05 -6.42 42.82
C ALA A 263 36.06 -7.53 43.90
N ALA A 264 35.60 -7.23 45.11
CA ALA A 264 35.46 -8.24 46.17
C ALA A 264 34.38 -9.30 45.86
N ALA A 265 33.25 -8.89 45.29
CA ALA A 265 32.18 -9.82 44.88
C ALA A 265 32.59 -10.69 43.68
N ALA A 266 33.32 -10.13 42.71
CA ALA A 266 33.87 -10.87 41.58
C ALA A 266 34.94 -11.88 42.04
N ALA A 267 35.81 -11.49 42.99
CA ALA A 267 36.77 -12.40 43.61
C ALA A 267 36.06 -13.53 44.39
N ALA A 268 35.04 -13.20 45.19
CA ALA A 268 34.25 -14.20 45.92
C ALA A 268 33.47 -15.14 44.99
N LYS A 269 32.93 -14.65 43.88
CA LYS A 269 32.25 -15.46 42.87
C LYS A 269 33.25 -16.37 42.13
N ALA A 270 34.43 -15.85 41.78
CA ALA A 270 35.50 -16.66 41.18
C ALA A 270 36.00 -17.75 42.14
N ASP A 271 36.16 -17.43 43.43
CA ASP A 271 36.52 -18.41 44.47
C ASP A 271 35.42 -19.46 44.68
N ALA A 272 34.14 -19.05 44.66
CA ALA A 272 33.00 -19.97 44.77
C ALA A 272 32.87 -20.88 43.54
N GLU A 273 33.05 -20.34 42.33
CA GLU A 273 33.07 -21.12 41.09
C GLU A 273 34.27 -22.07 41.05
N ALA A 274 35.44 -21.65 41.54
CA ALA A 274 36.63 -22.51 41.66
C ALA A 274 36.39 -23.66 42.65
N ARG A 275 35.79 -23.38 43.81
CA ARG A 275 35.39 -24.41 44.80
C ARG A 275 34.32 -25.34 44.24
N ALA A 276 33.31 -24.82 43.53
CA ALA A 276 32.27 -25.62 42.89
C ALA A 276 32.85 -26.52 41.79
N ARG A 277 33.80 -26.03 41.00
CA ARG A 277 34.53 -26.84 40.01
C ARG A 277 35.39 -27.92 40.68
N GLN A 278 36.08 -27.58 41.78
CA GLN A 278 36.85 -28.56 42.56
C GLN A 278 35.95 -29.64 43.18
N GLN A 279 34.78 -29.27 43.71
CA GLN A 279 33.80 -30.20 44.25
C GLN A 279 33.13 -31.05 43.17
N ALA A 280 32.78 -30.46 42.02
CA ALA A 280 32.25 -31.20 40.87
C ALA A 280 33.29 -32.17 40.28
N ALA A 281 34.57 -31.78 40.24
CA ALA A 281 35.67 -32.65 39.83
C ALA A 281 35.90 -33.78 40.85
N ALA A 282 35.83 -33.49 42.16
CA ALA A 282 35.91 -34.51 43.21
C ALA A 282 34.71 -35.48 43.18
N ALA A 283 33.50 -34.98 42.92
CA ALA A 283 32.29 -35.79 42.78
C ALA A 283 32.31 -36.63 41.49
N ALA A 284 32.80 -36.08 40.38
CA ALA A 284 32.99 -36.82 39.13
C ALA A 284 34.07 -37.91 39.27
N ALA A 285 35.17 -37.63 40.00
CA ALA A 285 36.20 -38.61 40.33
C ALA A 285 35.67 -39.73 41.25
N ALA A 286 34.85 -39.39 42.25
CA ALA A 286 34.18 -40.36 43.12
C ALA A 286 33.13 -41.21 42.38
N ALA A 287 32.36 -40.59 41.47
CA ALA A 287 31.39 -41.30 40.61
C ALA A 287 32.08 -42.22 39.60
N ALA A 288 33.23 -41.82 39.06
CA ALA A 288 34.06 -42.66 38.19
C ALA A 288 34.68 -43.86 38.94
N ALA A 289 35.03 -43.69 40.22
CA ALA A 289 35.52 -44.77 41.08
C ALA A 289 34.41 -45.76 41.53
N SER A 290 33.13 -45.41 41.31
CA SER A 290 31.97 -46.17 41.83
C SER A 290 31.13 -46.87 40.76
N ARG A 291 31.51 -46.84 39.47
CA ARG A 291 30.75 -47.50 38.40
C ARG A 291 31.19 -48.96 38.20
N PRO A 292 30.28 -49.97 38.33
CA PRO A 292 30.57 -51.33 37.89
C PRO A 292 30.47 -51.46 36.37
N ALA A 293 31.27 -52.37 35.81
CA ALA A 293 31.35 -52.67 34.39
C ALA A 293 30.23 -53.61 33.90
N ALA A 294 29.59 -53.28 32.79
CA ALA A 294 29.01 -54.18 31.77
C ALA A 294 28.27 -53.33 30.72
N SER A 295 28.25 -53.58 29.41
CA SER A 295 29.11 -54.29 28.45
C SER A 295 28.56 -53.86 27.08
N ALA A 296 29.39 -53.24 26.24
CA ALA A 296 29.05 -52.91 24.85
C ALA A 296 29.26 -54.15 23.94
N PRO A 297 28.85 -54.11 22.64
CA PRO A 297 29.71 -53.44 21.66
C PRO A 297 28.99 -52.64 20.56
N ALA A 298 29.78 -51.75 19.94
CA ALA A 298 29.47 -50.81 18.86
C ALA A 298 29.86 -51.41 17.47
N PRO A 299 30.11 -50.65 16.36
CA PRO A 299 29.72 -49.27 15.99
C PRO A 299 29.27 -49.10 14.50
N SER A 300 28.64 -47.96 14.17
CA SER A 300 28.90 -47.24 12.90
C SER A 300 28.44 -45.78 13.01
N ALA A 301 29.26 -44.85 12.52
CA ALA A 301 28.95 -43.42 12.35
C ALA A 301 29.42 -43.00 10.94
N PRO A 302 29.20 -41.76 10.44
CA PRO A 302 28.29 -40.68 10.86
C PRO A 302 27.47 -40.05 9.69
N ALA A 303 26.50 -39.17 9.96
CA ALA A 303 26.23 -38.00 9.11
C ALA A 303 25.31 -36.98 9.80
N ALA A 304 25.66 -35.70 9.65
CA ALA A 304 24.94 -34.53 10.10
C ALA A 304 23.56 -34.37 9.43
N GLY A 305 22.61 -33.72 10.12
CA GLY A 305 21.30 -33.41 9.56
C GLY A 305 20.51 -32.43 10.41
N SER A 306 20.54 -31.16 9.98
CA SER A 306 19.65 -30.07 10.38
C SER A 306 18.18 -30.50 10.41
N THR A 307 17.47 -30.21 11.50
CA THR A 307 16.02 -30.46 11.62
C THR A 307 15.23 -29.16 11.53
N ARG A 308 14.62 -28.98 10.35
CA ARG A 308 13.52 -28.06 10.02
C ARG A 308 12.19 -28.59 10.60
N PRO A 309 11.22 -27.75 11.01
CA PRO A 309 9.85 -28.19 11.17
C PRO A 309 9.05 -28.11 9.86
N SER A 310 8.37 -29.21 9.55
CA SER A 310 7.28 -29.42 8.57
C SER A 310 6.09 -28.50 8.90
N GLY A 311 5.25 -27.95 8.02
CA GLY A 311 4.81 -28.35 6.68
C GLY A 311 3.27 -28.25 6.64
N SER A 312 2.73 -27.09 6.24
CA SER A 312 1.30 -26.82 6.08
C SER A 312 1.08 -26.21 4.68
N GLY A 313 0.45 -27.00 3.80
CA GLY A 313 -0.14 -26.61 2.49
C GLY A 313 0.50 -25.42 1.76
N THR A 314 1.69 -25.60 1.20
CA THR A 314 2.32 -24.60 0.32
C THR A 314 2.05 -24.98 -1.13
N ALA A 315 1.20 -24.22 -1.80
CA ALA A 315 1.17 -24.19 -3.27
C ALA A 315 2.40 -23.41 -3.78
N PRO A 316 2.87 -23.60 -5.03
CA PRO A 316 4.10 -22.97 -5.49
C PRO A 316 3.98 -21.44 -5.45
N GLY A 317 4.60 -20.83 -4.45
CA GLY A 317 4.80 -19.38 -4.30
C GLY A 317 3.77 -18.62 -3.45
N TRP A 318 2.64 -19.22 -3.07
CA TRP A 318 1.58 -18.55 -2.29
C TRP A 318 1.24 -19.29 -0.98
N THR A 319 0.94 -18.53 0.07
CA THR A 319 0.57 -19.03 1.40
C THR A 319 -0.51 -18.16 2.06
N ARG A 320 -1.10 -18.64 3.15
CA ARG A 320 -2.10 -17.90 3.94
C ARG A 320 -1.45 -16.73 4.67
N PRO A 321 -2.14 -15.57 4.78
CA PRO A 321 -1.63 -14.40 5.49
C PRO A 321 -1.66 -14.57 7.02
N ILE A 322 -2.52 -15.47 7.50
CA ILE A 322 -2.71 -15.79 8.92
C ILE A 322 -3.12 -17.26 9.05
N THR A 323 -2.63 -17.93 10.09
CA THR A 323 -2.84 -19.37 10.30
C THR A 323 -3.82 -19.69 11.44
N SER A 324 -4.14 -18.71 12.29
CA SER A 324 -5.05 -18.88 13.43
C SER A 324 -5.99 -17.67 13.54
N TYR A 325 -7.30 -17.91 13.45
CA TYR A 325 -8.34 -16.90 13.61
C TYR A 325 -9.65 -17.55 14.07
N THR A 326 -10.50 -16.77 14.73
CA THR A 326 -11.77 -17.24 15.30
C THR A 326 -12.96 -16.91 14.41
N PHE A 327 -12.88 -15.80 13.67
CA PHE A 327 -13.98 -15.31 12.84
C PHE A 327 -13.45 -14.74 11.53
N TYR A 328 -14.25 -14.89 10.48
CA TYR A 328 -13.93 -14.47 9.12
C TYR A 328 -15.07 -13.61 8.54
N GLN A 329 -14.73 -12.47 7.95
CA GLN A 329 -15.67 -11.65 7.18
C GLN A 329 -15.18 -11.50 5.75
N ALA A 330 -16.06 -11.78 4.80
CA ALA A 330 -15.72 -11.79 3.39
C ALA A 330 -15.62 -10.38 2.78
N TYR A 331 -14.88 -10.32 1.67
CA TYR A 331 -14.90 -9.23 0.71
C TYR A 331 -16.32 -8.98 0.16
N GLY A 332 -16.62 -7.73 -0.18
CA GLY A 332 -17.83 -7.36 -0.90
C GLY A 332 -18.57 -6.15 -0.33
N TYR A 333 -19.62 -5.71 -1.03
CA TYR A 333 -20.39 -4.56 -0.58
C TYR A 333 -21.24 -4.90 0.66
N ARG A 334 -21.14 -4.05 1.68
CA ARG A 334 -21.87 -4.19 2.93
C ARG A 334 -22.10 -2.82 3.59
N ILE A 335 -22.98 -2.79 4.58
CA ILE A 335 -23.09 -1.64 5.48
C ILE A 335 -21.85 -1.62 6.36
N HIS A 336 -21.13 -0.50 6.37
CA HIS A 336 -19.93 -0.36 7.20
C HIS A 336 -20.32 -0.31 8.69
N PRO A 337 -19.71 -1.13 9.57
CA PRO A 337 -20.14 -1.24 10.95
C PRO A 337 -19.95 0.05 11.77
N VAL A 338 -18.98 0.89 11.40
CA VAL A 338 -18.69 2.16 12.09
C VAL A 338 -19.44 3.35 11.47
N TYR A 339 -19.43 3.50 10.15
CA TYR A 339 -20.00 4.66 9.45
C TYR A 339 -21.47 4.48 9.05
N GLY A 340 -21.98 3.25 9.01
CA GLY A 340 -23.39 2.95 8.74
C GLY A 340 -23.83 3.10 7.27
N ASP A 341 -22.92 3.42 6.35
CA ASP A 341 -23.20 3.56 4.93
C ASP A 341 -22.85 2.30 4.12
N TYR A 342 -23.47 2.17 2.94
CA TYR A 342 -23.24 1.04 2.05
C TYR A 342 -21.99 1.27 1.19
N ARG A 343 -20.94 0.50 1.45
CA ARG A 343 -19.64 0.63 0.78
C ARG A 343 -18.97 -0.72 0.55
N LEU A 344 -17.92 -0.71 -0.26
CA LEU A 344 -17.11 -1.90 -0.51
C LEU A 344 -16.27 -2.23 0.73
N HIS A 345 -16.32 -3.49 1.16
CA HIS A 345 -15.29 -4.08 1.99
C HIS A 345 -14.21 -4.64 1.07
N ALA A 346 -13.12 -3.89 0.91
CA ALA A 346 -12.08 -4.12 -0.10
C ALA A 346 -11.15 -5.31 0.19
N GLY A 347 -11.36 -6.00 1.31
CA GLY A 347 -10.59 -7.17 1.74
C GLY A 347 -11.41 -8.18 2.51
N ALA A 348 -10.70 -9.10 3.17
CA ALA A 348 -11.26 -10.06 4.10
C ALA A 348 -10.72 -9.82 5.51
N ASP A 349 -11.61 -9.89 6.50
CA ASP A 349 -11.25 -9.71 7.91
C ASP A 349 -11.05 -11.07 8.59
N PHE A 350 -9.96 -11.21 9.34
CA PHE A 350 -9.66 -12.38 10.17
C PHE A 350 -9.49 -11.95 11.62
N SER A 351 -10.49 -12.24 12.46
CA SER A 351 -10.41 -11.92 13.88
C SER A 351 -9.46 -12.87 14.60
N ALA A 352 -8.44 -12.32 15.25
CA ALA A 352 -7.44 -13.07 15.97
C ALA A 352 -6.90 -12.22 17.14
N PRO A 353 -6.31 -12.84 18.18
CA PRO A 353 -5.69 -12.08 19.26
C PRO A 353 -4.65 -11.09 18.74
N CYS A 354 -4.59 -9.90 19.34
CA CYS A 354 -3.53 -8.93 19.03
C CYS A 354 -2.14 -9.57 19.22
N GLY A 355 -1.22 -9.28 18.29
CA GLY A 355 0.10 -9.89 18.21
C GLY A 355 0.16 -11.23 17.47
N THR A 356 -0.97 -11.79 17.01
CA THR A 356 -0.96 -12.99 16.16
C THR A 356 -0.11 -12.72 14.91
N PRO A 357 0.87 -13.58 14.57
CA PRO A 357 1.76 -13.34 13.44
C PRO A 357 1.02 -13.27 12.10
N LEU A 358 1.45 -12.31 11.27
CA LEU A 358 0.99 -12.06 9.92
C LEU A 358 2.11 -12.36 8.94
N TYR A 359 1.80 -13.07 7.87
CA TYR A 359 2.77 -13.58 6.93
C TYR A 359 2.58 -13.00 5.53
N ALA A 360 3.67 -12.69 4.85
CA ALA A 360 3.63 -12.32 3.44
C ALA A 360 3.06 -13.49 2.61
N THR A 361 1.95 -13.26 1.91
CA THR A 361 1.26 -14.33 1.16
C THR A 361 2.06 -14.81 -0.04
N ALA A 362 2.95 -14.01 -0.58
CA ALA A 362 3.88 -14.39 -1.63
C ALA A 362 5.20 -13.61 -1.51
N ALA A 363 6.23 -14.03 -2.24
CA ALA A 363 7.46 -13.26 -2.34
C ALA A 363 7.20 -11.91 -3.04
N GLY A 364 7.91 -10.87 -2.64
CA GLY A 364 7.68 -9.53 -3.19
C GLY A 364 8.51 -8.44 -2.51
N THR A 365 8.22 -7.20 -2.85
CA THR A 365 8.85 -6.01 -2.28
C THR A 365 7.81 -5.18 -1.54
N VAL A 366 8.10 -4.78 -0.31
CA VAL A 366 7.25 -3.87 0.47
C VAL A 366 7.25 -2.50 -0.21
N THR A 367 6.12 -2.09 -0.76
CA THR A 367 5.96 -0.77 -1.42
C THR A 367 5.49 0.31 -0.47
N TYR A 368 4.83 -0.08 0.62
CA TYR A 368 4.40 0.84 1.66
C TYR A 368 4.32 0.13 3.01
N ALA A 369 4.77 0.77 4.09
CA ALA A 369 4.61 0.29 5.46
C ALA A 369 4.48 1.50 6.39
N GLY A 370 3.25 1.83 6.79
CA GLY A 370 3.00 3.05 7.57
C GLY A 370 1.52 3.42 7.71
N PRO A 371 1.23 4.65 8.20
CA PRO A 371 -0.13 5.12 8.45
C PRO A 371 -1.00 5.18 7.19
N TYR A 372 -2.25 4.73 7.30
CA TYR A 372 -3.16 4.61 6.17
C TYR A 372 -4.60 4.97 6.56
N GLY A 373 -4.75 6.11 7.24
CA GLY A 373 -6.03 6.61 7.69
C GLY A 373 -6.85 5.58 8.48
N GLY A 374 -8.04 5.25 7.98
CA GLY A 374 -8.98 4.31 8.61
C GLY A 374 -8.42 2.88 8.78
N TYR A 375 -7.41 2.49 7.99
CA TYR A 375 -6.76 1.18 8.11
C TYR A 375 -5.75 1.14 9.27
N GLY A 376 -5.52 2.26 9.98
CA GLY A 376 -4.49 2.35 11.00
C GLY A 376 -3.12 2.38 10.35
N ASN A 377 -2.30 1.36 10.57
CA ASN A 377 -1.12 1.14 9.74
C ASN A 377 -1.33 -0.05 8.82
N ILE A 378 -0.78 0.07 7.62
CA ILE A 378 -0.86 -0.96 6.59
C ILE A 378 0.55 -1.32 6.11
N ILE A 379 0.71 -2.58 5.70
CA ILE A 379 1.84 -3.03 4.90
C ILE A 379 1.30 -3.40 3.53
N ILE A 380 1.90 -2.89 2.45
CA ILE A 380 1.58 -3.22 1.07
C ILE A 380 2.82 -3.87 0.44
N ILE A 381 2.63 -5.04 -0.19
CA ILE A 381 3.69 -5.81 -0.84
C ILE A 381 3.34 -5.99 -2.32
N ASP A 382 4.24 -5.60 -3.20
CA ASP A 382 4.16 -5.89 -4.64
C ASP A 382 4.80 -7.26 -4.95
N HIS A 383 4.01 -8.12 -5.58
CA HIS A 383 4.40 -9.48 -5.98
C HIS A 383 4.76 -9.57 -7.48
N GLY A 384 4.73 -8.44 -8.19
CA GLY A 384 4.93 -8.36 -9.64
C GLY A 384 3.63 -8.61 -10.43
N GLY A 385 3.67 -8.26 -11.72
CA GLY A 385 2.53 -8.43 -12.62
C GLY A 385 1.29 -7.60 -12.25
N GLY A 386 1.48 -6.53 -11.47
CA GLY A 386 0.40 -5.69 -10.97
C GLY A 386 -0.34 -6.25 -9.75
N ILE A 387 0.14 -7.35 -9.15
CA ILE A 387 -0.51 -7.95 -7.98
C ILE A 387 0.13 -7.41 -6.71
N THR A 388 -0.70 -6.84 -5.82
CA THR A 388 -0.26 -6.43 -4.48
C THR A 388 -1.10 -7.10 -3.40
N SER A 389 -0.50 -7.33 -2.23
CA SER A 389 -1.21 -7.70 -1.00
C SER A 389 -1.13 -6.58 0.03
N ALA A 390 -2.18 -6.39 0.83
CA ALA A 390 -2.20 -5.40 1.89
C ALA A 390 -2.63 -6.00 3.24
N TYR A 391 -2.01 -5.56 4.33
CA TYR A 391 -2.20 -6.07 5.69
C TYR A 391 -2.40 -4.89 6.64
N ALA A 392 -3.62 -4.73 7.15
CA ALA A 392 -4.03 -3.53 7.87
C ALA A 392 -4.40 -3.77 9.33
N HIS A 393 -4.73 -2.68 10.03
CA HIS A 393 -5.01 -2.56 11.45
C HIS A 393 -3.83 -2.91 12.35
N VAL A 394 -2.62 -2.91 11.80
CA VAL A 394 -1.38 -3.20 12.51
C VAL A 394 -1.00 -2.00 13.38
N TYR A 395 -0.50 -2.24 14.59
CA TYR A 395 0.11 -1.18 15.39
C TYR A 395 1.45 -0.75 14.79
N ALA A 396 1.86 0.52 14.94
CA ALA A 396 3.16 0.98 14.44
C ALA A 396 4.32 0.12 15.00
N THR A 397 4.25 -0.25 16.28
CA THR A 397 5.22 -1.15 16.95
C THR A 397 5.09 -2.63 16.53
N GLY A 398 4.04 -2.98 15.80
CA GLY A 398 3.75 -4.32 15.32
C GLY A 398 4.16 -4.57 13.87
N ILE A 399 4.79 -3.59 13.20
CA ILE A 399 5.36 -3.73 11.85
C ILE A 399 6.80 -4.23 11.97
N TYR A 400 7.15 -5.30 11.25
CA TYR A 400 8.48 -5.92 11.28
C TYR A 400 9.28 -5.75 9.99
N VAL A 401 8.73 -4.98 9.04
CA VAL A 401 9.32 -4.72 7.73
C VAL A 401 9.28 -3.23 7.40
N ARG A 402 10.05 -2.82 6.40
CA ARG A 402 10.09 -1.42 5.94
C ARG A 402 9.91 -1.32 4.43
N THR A 403 9.47 -0.16 3.95
CA THR A 403 9.42 0.16 2.52
C THR A 403 10.76 -0.15 1.84
N GLY A 404 10.68 -0.76 0.65
CA GLY A 404 11.82 -1.23 -0.15
C GLY A 404 12.37 -2.60 0.26
N GLN A 405 11.91 -3.20 1.37
CA GLN A 405 12.38 -4.53 1.79
C GLN A 405 11.79 -5.64 0.92
N THR A 406 12.65 -6.52 0.38
CA THR A 406 12.21 -7.77 -0.25
C THR A 406 11.89 -8.83 0.82
N VAL A 407 10.78 -9.53 0.65
CA VAL A 407 10.31 -10.59 1.55
C VAL A 407 10.00 -11.87 0.76
N ALA A 408 10.12 -13.02 1.42
CA ALA A 408 9.71 -14.31 0.86
C ALA A 408 8.27 -14.64 1.26
N ALA A 409 7.63 -15.56 0.54
CA ALA A 409 6.36 -16.12 0.96
C ALA A 409 6.52 -16.76 2.36
N GLY A 410 5.62 -16.43 3.29
CA GLY A 410 5.66 -16.91 4.67
C GLY A 410 6.59 -16.14 5.60
N THR A 411 7.25 -15.06 5.15
CA THR A 411 7.97 -14.16 6.06
C THR A 411 7.00 -13.51 7.03
N ASN A 412 7.28 -13.54 8.33
CA ASN A 412 6.52 -12.80 9.33
C ASN A 412 6.76 -11.30 9.15
N ILE A 413 5.73 -10.55 8.82
CA ILE A 413 5.81 -9.12 8.46
C ILE A 413 5.18 -8.21 9.52
N ALA A 414 4.27 -8.73 10.34
CA ALA A 414 3.57 -7.97 11.36
C ALA A 414 2.89 -8.85 12.40
N GLY A 415 2.38 -8.22 13.46
CA GLY A 415 1.39 -8.81 14.35
C GLY A 415 0.01 -8.18 14.15
N VAL A 416 -1.06 -8.96 14.30
CA VAL A 416 -2.45 -8.45 14.35
C VAL A 416 -2.56 -7.30 15.34
N GLY A 417 -3.24 -6.22 14.96
CA GLY A 417 -3.49 -5.08 15.83
C GLY A 417 -4.96 -4.69 15.88
N ASN A 418 -5.20 -3.48 16.39
CA ASN A 418 -6.51 -2.83 16.44
C ASN A 418 -6.38 -1.33 16.09
N ALA A 419 -5.39 -0.97 15.27
CA ALA A 419 -5.13 0.41 14.91
C ALA A 419 -6.14 0.94 13.89
N GLY A 420 -6.36 2.27 13.90
CA GLY A 420 -7.30 2.91 12.99
C GLY A 420 -8.76 2.67 13.37
N VAL A 421 -9.61 2.54 12.35
CA VAL A 421 -11.06 2.37 12.49
C VAL A 421 -11.37 0.88 12.55
N SER A 422 -11.24 0.31 13.75
CA SER A 422 -11.44 -1.11 14.02
C SER A 422 -12.31 -1.33 15.26
N THR A 423 -13.12 -2.39 15.24
CA THR A 423 -14.00 -2.77 16.37
C THR A 423 -13.34 -3.76 17.35
N GLY A 424 -12.22 -4.36 16.96
CA GLY A 424 -11.47 -5.32 17.77
C GLY A 424 -10.26 -5.89 17.02
N CYS A 425 -9.39 -6.65 17.71
CA CYS A 425 -8.18 -7.20 17.10
C CYS A 425 -8.53 -8.10 15.89
N HIS A 426 -8.05 -7.71 14.71
CA HIS A 426 -8.21 -8.47 13.47
C HIS A 426 -7.17 -8.07 12.42
N LEU A 427 -6.94 -8.96 11.45
CA LEU A 427 -6.28 -8.63 10.19
C LEU A 427 -7.35 -8.22 9.19
N HIS A 428 -7.21 -7.06 8.58
CA HIS A 428 -7.86 -6.77 7.30
C HIS A 428 -6.85 -7.05 6.18
N PHE A 429 -7.19 -8.01 5.31
CA PHE A 429 -6.31 -8.51 4.26
C PHE A 429 -6.89 -8.27 2.87
N GLU A 430 -6.10 -7.67 1.99
CA GLU A 430 -6.52 -7.35 0.63
C GLU A 430 -5.57 -7.98 -0.39
N ILE A 431 -6.13 -8.34 -1.55
CA ILE A 431 -5.37 -8.55 -2.78
C ILE A 431 -5.87 -7.53 -3.80
N ARG A 432 -4.95 -6.75 -4.36
CA ARG A 432 -5.25 -5.83 -5.45
C ARG A 432 -4.60 -6.28 -6.76
N ASN A 433 -5.28 -6.05 -7.86
CA ASN A 433 -4.79 -6.27 -9.22
C ASN A 433 -4.80 -4.93 -9.98
N ASN A 434 -3.61 -4.45 -10.32
CA ASN A 434 -3.37 -3.12 -10.91
C ASN A 434 -4.04 -2.00 -10.09
N GLY A 435 -3.85 -2.05 -8.76
CA GLY A 435 -4.40 -1.06 -7.82
C GLY A 435 -5.88 -1.23 -7.47
N VAL A 436 -6.57 -2.23 -8.02
CA VAL A 436 -8.01 -2.46 -7.77
C VAL A 436 -8.21 -3.62 -6.81
N ALA A 437 -9.04 -3.44 -5.78
CA ALA A 437 -9.41 -4.49 -4.84
C ALA A 437 -10.15 -5.68 -5.49
N THR A 438 -9.75 -6.89 -5.12
CA THR A 438 -10.36 -8.15 -5.56
C THR A 438 -10.70 -9.04 -4.37
N ASP A 439 -11.54 -10.06 -4.55
CA ASP A 439 -11.78 -11.06 -3.51
C ASP A 439 -10.47 -11.84 -3.22
N PRO A 440 -9.85 -11.63 -2.04
CA PRO A 440 -8.56 -12.24 -1.73
C PRO A 440 -8.65 -13.76 -1.58
N MET A 441 -9.80 -14.28 -1.12
CA MET A 441 -9.98 -15.72 -0.92
C MET A 441 -10.20 -16.42 -2.25
N ALA A 442 -11.01 -15.84 -3.14
CA ALA A 442 -11.14 -16.35 -4.50
C ALA A 442 -9.79 -16.34 -5.22
N PHE A 443 -9.02 -15.26 -5.08
CA PHE A 443 -7.68 -15.15 -5.66
C PHE A 443 -6.70 -16.20 -5.14
N LEU A 444 -6.64 -16.41 -3.82
CA LEU A 444 -5.78 -17.40 -3.18
C LEU A 444 -6.19 -18.85 -3.55
N ALA A 445 -7.50 -19.12 -3.65
CA ALA A 445 -8.02 -20.43 -4.05
C ALA A 445 -7.57 -20.81 -5.47
N THR A 446 -7.56 -19.88 -6.43
CA THR A 446 -7.04 -20.13 -7.79
C THR A 446 -5.55 -20.48 -7.81
N ARG A 447 -4.83 -20.24 -6.71
CA ARG A 447 -3.41 -20.54 -6.52
C ARG A 447 -3.17 -21.71 -5.58
N GLY A 448 -4.22 -22.47 -5.21
CA GLY A 448 -4.10 -23.67 -4.38
C GLY A 448 -3.91 -23.39 -2.88
N VAL A 449 -4.20 -22.17 -2.42
CA VAL A 449 -4.22 -21.82 -1.00
C VAL A 449 -5.66 -21.90 -0.49
N SER A 450 -5.90 -22.74 0.52
CA SER A 450 -7.22 -23.01 1.11
C SER A 450 -7.35 -22.53 2.55
#